data_AF-A0A966FF52-F1
#
_entry.id   AF-A0A966FF52-F1
#
_cell.length_a   1.000
_cell.length_b   1.000
_cell.length_c   1.000
_cell.angle_alpha   90.00
_cell.angle_beta   90.00
_cell.angle_gamma   90.00
#
_symmetry.space_group_name_H-M   'P 1'
#
loop_
_entity.id
_entity.type
_entity.pdbx_description
1 polymer ?
#
loop_
_entity_poly.entity_id
_entity_poly.type
_entity_poly.pdbx_seq_one_letter_code
_entity_poly.pdbx_strand_id
1 'polypeptide(L)'
;MSRTKFNFNNAQVEQIIEEGMIYMCACPAQVAQTILALRQLDDYQQSCLNDSNNDQRVHQRISEAAMSAHAIMEQCMEDVLRIENWDRDTLKMPEGLRKRQLKEI
;
A
#
# COMPACT_ATOMS: atom_id res chain seq x y z
N MET A 1 -9.82 -9.63 -18.41
CA MET A 1 -9.05 -9.90 -17.18
C MET A 1 -9.68 -9.08 -16.06
N SER A 2 -10.16 -9.75 -15.01
CA SER A 2 -10.77 -9.05 -13.87
C SER A 2 -9.68 -8.32 -13.12
N ARG A 3 -9.78 -6.99 -12.99
CA ARG A 3 -8.92 -6.20 -12.10
C ARG A 3 -8.93 -6.84 -10.72
N THR A 4 -7.77 -7.23 -10.20
CA THR A 4 -7.64 -7.77 -8.84
C THR A 4 -8.27 -6.78 -7.87
N LYS A 5 -9.22 -7.25 -7.06
CA LYS A 5 -9.92 -6.40 -6.10
C LYS A 5 -8.95 -6.09 -4.95
N PHE A 6 -8.50 -4.85 -4.89
CA PHE A 6 -7.67 -4.35 -3.80
C PHE A 6 -8.49 -4.18 -2.51
N ASN A 7 -7.88 -4.47 -1.37
CA ASN A 7 -8.50 -4.24 -0.05
C ASN A 7 -8.56 -2.74 0.29
N PHE A 8 -7.60 -1.96 -0.21
CA PHE A 8 -7.57 -0.50 -0.06
C PHE A 8 -7.49 0.15 -1.45
N ASN A 9 -8.29 1.16 -1.76
CA ASN A 9 -8.11 1.93 -2.99
C ASN A 9 -6.92 2.91 -2.87
N ASN A 10 -6.51 3.56 -3.98
CA ASN A 10 -5.36 4.49 -3.95
C ASN A 10 -5.55 5.65 -2.96
N ALA A 11 -6.74 6.26 -2.92
CA ALA A 11 -7.04 7.36 -2.01
C ALA A 11 -6.94 6.93 -0.53
N GLN A 12 -7.37 5.71 -0.21
CA GLN A 12 -7.22 5.13 1.13
C GLN A 12 -5.74 4.92 1.50
N VAL A 13 -4.93 4.44 0.55
CA VAL A 13 -3.49 4.26 0.79
C VAL A 13 -2.78 5.61 0.98
N GLU A 14 -3.12 6.62 0.19
CA GLU A 14 -2.63 7.99 0.33
C GLU A 14 -3.00 8.59 1.70
N GLN A 15 -4.24 8.41 2.13
CA GLN A 15 -4.70 8.89 3.43
C GLN A 15 -3.91 8.28 4.61
N ILE A 16 -3.57 6.98 4.53
CA ILE A 16 -2.77 6.31 5.56
C ILE A 16 -1.34 6.89 5.61
N ILE A 17 -0.77 7.23 4.45
CA ILE A 17 0.55 7.90 4.37
C ILE A 17 0.47 9.26 5.06
N GLU A 18 -0.55 10.06 4.74
CA GLU A 18 -0.73 11.39 5.32
C GLU A 18 -0.87 11.34 6.85
N GLU A 19 -1.75 10.49 7.38
CA GLU A 19 -1.91 10.31 8.82
C GLU A 19 -0.60 9.83 9.49
N GLY A 20 0.11 8.88 8.88
CA GLY A 20 1.39 8.39 9.41
C GLY A 20 2.49 9.46 9.44
N MET A 21 2.53 10.34 8.44
CA MET A 21 3.48 11.47 8.38
C MET A 21 3.13 12.56 9.39
N ILE A 22 1.84 12.89 9.56
CA ILE A 22 1.38 13.92 10.51
C ILE A 22 1.72 13.54 11.95
N TYR A 23 1.62 12.25 12.29
CA TYR A 23 1.83 11.77 13.65
C TYR A 23 3.15 11.00 13.82
N MET A 24 4.09 11.14 12.87
CA MET A 24 5.41 10.48 12.80
C MET A 24 5.42 8.96 13.06
N CYS A 25 4.29 8.29 12.83
CA CYS A 25 4.23 6.85 12.84
C CYS A 25 4.70 6.33 11.47
N ALA A 26 6.02 6.20 11.32
CA ALA A 26 6.62 5.85 10.03
C ALA A 26 6.21 4.45 9.53
N CYS A 27 5.86 3.52 10.43
CA CYS A 27 5.58 2.13 10.10
C CYS A 27 4.37 1.94 9.16
N PRO A 28 3.14 2.38 9.49
CA PRO A 28 2.00 2.27 8.58
C PRO A 28 2.22 3.06 7.28
N ALA A 29 2.87 4.24 7.35
CA ALA A 29 3.19 5.02 6.15
C ALA A 29 4.15 4.26 5.21
N GLN A 30 5.16 3.57 5.73
CA GLN A 30 6.10 2.76 4.92
C GLN A 30 5.40 1.57 4.25
N VAL A 31 4.50 0.89 4.96
CA VAL A 31 3.68 -0.19 4.39
C VAL A 31 2.82 0.36 3.24
N ALA A 32 2.16 1.52 3.44
CA ALA A 32 1.34 2.17 2.42
C ALA A 32 2.15 2.61 1.19
N GLN A 33 3.32 3.22 1.39
CA GLN A 33 4.23 3.60 0.30
C GLN A 33 4.68 2.39 -0.52
N THR A 34 4.96 1.26 0.15
CA THR A 34 5.32 0.02 -0.53
C THR A 34 4.17 -0.52 -1.38
N ILE A 35 2.93 -0.45 -0.88
CA ILE A 35 1.73 -0.81 -1.66
C ILE A 35 1.62 0.04 -2.93
N LEU A 36 1.81 1.37 -2.84
CA LEU A 36 1.77 2.25 -4.00
C LEU A 36 2.88 1.93 -5.00
N ALA A 37 4.11 1.71 -4.53
CA ALA A 37 5.23 1.38 -5.40
C ALA A 37 5.00 0.07 -6.17
N LEU A 38 4.40 -0.94 -5.52
CA LEU A 38 4.04 -2.21 -6.17
C LEU A 38 2.96 -2.04 -7.25
N ARG A 39 1.95 -1.18 -7.01
CA ARG A 39 0.94 -0.84 -8.03
C ARG A 39 1.56 -0.12 -9.22
N GLN A 40 2.42 0.86 -8.97
CA GLN A 40 3.13 1.58 -10.04
C GLN A 40 4.03 0.63 -10.85
N LEU A 41 4.69 -0.33 -10.20
CA LEU A 41 5.48 -1.35 -10.87
C LEU A 41 4.60 -2.21 -11.78
N ASP A 42 3.45 -2.69 -11.28
CA ASP A 42 2.52 -3.49 -12.08
C ASP A 42 1.98 -2.71 -13.28
N ASP A 43 1.49 -1.49 -13.07
CA ASP A 43 0.99 -0.60 -14.13
C ASP A 43 2.06 -0.38 -15.22
N TYR A 44 3.31 -0.16 -14.81
CA TYR A 44 4.43 -0.04 -15.75
C TYR A 44 4.64 -1.33 -16.54
N GLN A 45 4.66 -2.51 -15.91
CA GLN A 45 4.80 -3.78 -16.64
C GLN A 45 3.63 -4.03 -17.60
N GLN A 46 2.40 -3.73 -17.19
CA GLN A 46 1.22 -3.85 -18.03
C GLN A 46 1.30 -2.92 -19.25
N SER A 47 1.87 -1.72 -19.09
CA SER A 47 2.12 -0.82 -20.21
C SER A 47 3.14 -1.41 -21.21
N CYS A 48 4.22 -2.02 -20.71
CA CYS A 48 5.27 -2.66 -21.52
C CYS A 48 4.77 -3.90 -22.27
N LEU A 49 3.79 -4.64 -21.73
CA LEU A 49 3.19 -5.81 -22.38
C LEU A 49 2.45 -5.46 -23.69
N ASN A 50 2.05 -4.20 -23.87
CA ASN A 50 1.42 -3.73 -25.11
C ASN A 50 2.42 -3.46 -26.25
N ASP A 51 3.72 -3.45 -25.97
CA ASP A 51 4.76 -3.30 -26.98
C ASP A 51 5.26 -4.67 -27.45
N SER A 52 5.03 -4.97 -28.73
CA SER A 52 5.41 -6.24 -29.35
C SER A 52 6.93 -6.47 -29.45
N ASN A 53 7.76 -5.45 -29.23
CA ASN A 53 9.21 -5.58 -29.24
C ASN A 53 9.78 -6.14 -27.93
N ASN A 54 8.97 -6.18 -26.86
CA ASN A 54 9.39 -6.65 -25.55
C ASN A 54 9.22 -8.17 -25.39
N ASP A 55 10.09 -8.81 -24.59
CA ASP A 55 9.85 -10.19 -24.15
C ASP A 55 8.74 -10.19 -23.09
N GLN A 56 7.53 -10.52 -23.54
CA GLN A 56 6.33 -10.53 -22.70
C GLN A 56 6.48 -11.41 -21.45
N ARG A 57 7.30 -12.49 -21.50
CA ARG A 57 7.48 -13.39 -20.36
C ARG A 57 8.17 -12.69 -19.19
N VAL A 58 9.09 -11.76 -19.46
CA VAL A 58 9.78 -10.99 -18.43
C VAL A 58 8.79 -10.08 -17.71
N HIS A 59 8.03 -9.29 -18.47
CA HIS A 59 7.09 -8.33 -17.91
C HIS A 59 5.94 -9.01 -17.17
N GLN A 60 5.44 -10.13 -17.71
CA GLN A 60 4.41 -10.93 -17.06
C GLN A 60 4.93 -11.50 -15.74
N ARG A 61 6.15 -12.06 -15.71
CA ARG A 61 6.73 -12.60 -14.48
C ARG A 61 6.94 -11.53 -13.41
N ILE A 62 7.32 -10.31 -13.79
CA ILE A 62 7.49 -9.18 -12.86
C ILE A 62 6.14 -8.72 -12.32
N SER A 63 5.14 -8.53 -13.20
CA SER A 63 3.76 -8.16 -12.82
C SER A 63 3.16 -9.18 -11.84
N GLU A 64 3.31 -10.48 -12.10
CA GLU A 64 2.83 -11.54 -11.22
C GLU A 64 3.51 -11.49 -9.82
N ALA A 65 4.83 -11.26 -9.78
CA ALA A 65 5.54 -11.08 -8.51
C ALA A 65 5.07 -9.82 -7.76
N ALA A 66 4.96 -8.69 -8.47
CA ALA A 66 4.53 -7.42 -7.90
C ALA A 66 3.14 -7.54 -7.25
N MET A 67 2.21 -8.20 -7.95
CA MET A 67 0.85 -8.44 -7.45
C MET A 67 0.80 -9.44 -6.29
N SER A 68 1.67 -10.45 -6.29
CA SER A 68 1.79 -11.38 -5.16
C SER A 68 2.33 -10.69 -3.90
N ALA A 69 3.35 -9.85 -4.06
CA ALA A 69 3.89 -9.03 -2.97
C ALA A 69 2.87 -7.99 -2.50
N HIS A 70 2.11 -7.39 -3.43
CA HIS A 70 1.07 -6.41 -3.14
C HIS A 70 0.00 -7.00 -2.22
N ALA A 71 -0.46 -8.21 -2.49
CA ALA A 71 -1.43 -8.91 -1.64
C ALA A 71 -0.90 -9.15 -0.21
N ILE A 72 0.38 -9.51 -0.07
CA ILE A 72 1.02 -9.69 1.25
C ILE A 72 1.06 -8.35 2.01
N MET A 73 1.43 -7.27 1.32
CA MET A 73 1.51 -5.94 1.93
C MET A 73 0.13 -5.37 2.29
N GLU A 74 -0.91 -5.62 1.50
CA GLU A 74 -2.28 -5.26 1.86
C GLU A 74 -2.76 -5.98 3.13
N GLN A 75 -2.44 -7.27 3.27
CA GLN A 75 -2.75 -8.00 4.49
C GLN A 75 -1.96 -7.46 5.68
N CYS A 76 -0.68 -7.14 5.50
CA CYS A 76 0.15 -6.50 6.52
C CYS A 76 -0.45 -5.16 6.97
N MET A 77 -0.95 -4.34 6.04
CA MET A 77 -1.63 -3.08 6.37
C MET A 77 -2.87 -3.32 7.23
N GLU A 78 -3.73 -4.25 6.83
CA GLU A 78 -4.93 -4.60 7.60
C GLU A 78 -4.57 -5.06 9.03
N ASP A 79 -3.52 -5.86 9.17
CA ASP A 79 -3.06 -6.33 10.48
C ASP A 79 -2.49 -5.18 11.34
N VAL A 80 -1.71 -4.27 10.75
CA VAL A 80 -1.16 -3.08 11.44
C VAL A 80 -2.29 -2.17 11.93
N LEU A 81 -3.24 -1.82 11.05
CA LEU A 81 -4.39 -0.99 11.41
C LEU A 81 -5.19 -1.62 12.56
N ARG A 82 -5.37 -2.95 12.53
CA ARG A 82 -6.03 -3.69 13.62
C ARG A 82 -5.24 -3.66 14.93
N ILE A 83 -3.94 -3.92 14.90
CA ILE A 83 -3.06 -3.93 16.09
C ILE A 83 -3.05 -2.55 16.76
N GLU A 84 -2.96 -1.50 15.95
CA GLU A 84 -2.92 -0.12 16.42
C GLU A 84 -4.31 0.46 16.73
N ASN A 85 -5.38 -0.32 16.48
CA ASN A 85 -6.78 0.04 16.69
C ASN A 85 -7.25 1.27 15.88
N TRP A 86 -6.76 1.42 14.65
CA TRP A 86 -7.22 2.49 13.75
C TRP A 86 -8.70 2.32 13.42
N ASP A 87 -9.38 3.46 13.23
CA ASP A 87 -10.74 3.45 12.69
C ASP A 87 -10.67 3.04 11.22
N ARG A 88 -11.34 1.95 10.85
CA ARG A 88 -11.31 1.38 9.50
C ARG A 88 -12.21 2.08 8.50
N ASP A 89 -13.22 2.80 8.98
CA ASP A 89 -14.13 3.56 8.13
C ASP A 89 -13.51 4.90 7.76
N THR A 90 -12.85 5.53 8.74
CA THR A 90 -12.24 6.85 8.54
C THR A 90 -10.75 6.81 8.26
N LEU A 91 -10.07 5.67 8.45
CA LEU A 91 -8.61 5.50 8.36
C LEU A 91 -7.83 6.52 9.19
N LYS A 92 -8.42 6.97 10.29
CA LYS A 92 -7.80 7.93 11.21
C LYS A 92 -7.04 7.21 12.32
N MET A 93 -5.87 7.76 12.66
CA MET A 93 -5.09 7.26 13.77
C MET A 93 -5.84 7.51 15.12
N PRO A 94 -5.82 6.57 16.07
CA PRO A 94 -6.48 6.75 17.36
C PRO A 94 -5.85 7.86 18.20
N GLU A 95 -6.65 8.63 18.92
CA GLU A 95 -6.14 9.73 19.76
C GLU A 95 -5.08 9.30 20.77
N GLY A 96 -5.23 8.10 21.35
CA GLY A 96 -4.27 7.55 22.29
C GLY A 96 -2.89 7.32 21.67
N LEU A 97 -2.85 6.88 20.41
CA LEU A 97 -1.62 6.67 19.66
C LEU A 97 -1.00 8.01 19.24
N ARG A 98 -1.83 8.94 18.74
CA ARG A 98 -1.42 10.33 18.42
C ARG A 98 -0.74 11.01 19.61
N LYS A 99 -1.34 10.92 20.80
CA LYS A 99 -0.80 11.50 22.03
C LYS A 99 0.52 10.87 22.48
N ARG A 100 0.78 9.60 22.16
CA ARG A 100 2.06 8.93 22.47
C ARG A 100 3.16 9.43 21.54
N GLN A 101 2.93 9.42 20.23
CA GLN A 101 3.90 9.88 19.24
C GLN A 101 4.31 11.35 19.43
N LEU A 102 3.36 12.23 19.76
CA LEU A 102 3.65 13.64 20.06
C LEU A 102 4.47 13.87 21.34
N LYS A 103 4.53 12.90 22.27
CA LYS A 103 5.31 13.00 23.51
C LYS A 103 6.74 12.48 23.35
N GLU A 104 7.03 11.80 22.23
CA GLU A 104 8.35 11.24 21.93
C GLU A 104 9.23 12.20 21.11
N ILE A 105 8.73 13.40 20.81
CA ILE A 105 9.48 14.57 20.31
C ILE A 105 9.91 15.45 21.48
#